data_AF-A0A7V9NW22-F1
#
_entry.id   AF-A0A7V9NW22-F1
#
_cell.length_a   1.000
_cell.length_b   1.000
_cell.length_c   1.000
_cell.angle_alpha   90.00
_cell.angle_beta   90.00
_cell.angle_gamma   90.00
#
_symmetry.space_group_name_H-M   'P 1'
#
loop_
_entity.id
_entity.type
_entity.pdbx_description
1 polymer ?
#
loop_
_entity_poly.entity_id
_entity_poly.type
_entity_poly.pdbx_seq_one_letter_code
_entity_poly.pdbx_strand_id
1 'polypeptide(L)'
;MSDPDEIEARRMDAVRRYDVLDTPPDGSFDRLTALAARACNTPVAIVSIVDSDRIWFKSHHGLDVDEVGREPGLCASAVLQDGPWVVEDAEVDPRTLVNPLVAGEMGLRFYLGVPLTTNDGHNLGTLCALDFEPRPATDREIADMTDLAAVVVDELELRLATRRLLVAEEEQLRQAEERSRVLQESLSPRSLPQLDDIDLAARYVPAHRERVGGDFYDAIATDTGVALVIGDVTGHGPDAAALTAMARHTTLAFATGDWSPAQSLTSLSRAIRLRQPDHDFPRFCTVGAVRLEREGPTWQATACLAGHPYPWLVKPDGTFAELGVAGPILGWIENPAYTDVVFEVEPGDIVVLYTDGLTDASPGQPTLDSELFRRAIAGVADESAATIADALLAAVATRTWVPRDDIAVLVARFGARLDVGPG
;
A
#
# COMPACT_ATOMS: atom_id res chain seq x y z
N MET A 1 -2.17 29.62 -38.63
CA MET A 1 -1.52 28.47 -39.28
C MET A 1 -0.48 28.00 -38.30
N SER A 2 -0.68 26.84 -37.68
CA SER A 2 0.31 26.25 -36.77
C SER A 2 1.57 25.89 -37.55
N ASP A 3 2.72 25.96 -36.90
CA ASP A 3 4.02 25.63 -37.49
C ASP A 3 4.05 24.12 -37.84
N PRO A 4 4.44 23.72 -39.07
CA PRO A 4 4.57 22.31 -39.45
C PRO A 4 5.42 21.48 -38.47
N ASP A 5 6.47 22.07 -37.91
CA ASP A 5 7.33 21.39 -36.94
C ASP A 5 6.59 21.14 -35.61
N GLU A 6 5.70 22.05 -35.22
CA GLU A 6 4.87 21.91 -34.01
C GLU A 6 3.77 20.85 -34.19
N ILE A 7 3.19 20.74 -35.39
CA ILE A 7 2.22 19.69 -35.73
C ILE A 7 2.89 18.31 -35.65
N GLU A 8 4.07 18.16 -36.24
CA GLU A 8 4.82 16.91 -36.20
C GLU A 8 5.24 16.55 -34.78
N ALA A 9 5.69 17.52 -33.98
CA ALA A 9 6.03 17.29 -32.58
C ALA A 9 4.85 16.73 -31.78
N ARG A 10 3.65 17.32 -31.92
CA ARG A 10 2.43 16.83 -31.24
C ARG A 10 2.01 15.44 -31.72
N ARG A 11 2.14 15.15 -33.01
CA ARG A 11 1.89 13.82 -33.58
C ARG A 11 2.86 12.79 -32.99
N MET A 12 4.14 13.12 -32.87
CA MET A 12 5.13 12.25 -32.25
C MET A 12 4.87 12.01 -30.76
N ASP A 13 4.41 13.03 -30.04
CA ASP A 13 3.95 12.85 -28.65
C ASP A 13 2.74 11.92 -28.57
N ALA A 14 1.81 12.00 -29.52
CA ALA A 14 0.72 11.05 -29.63
C ALA A 14 1.24 9.63 -29.91
N VAL A 15 2.16 9.43 -30.87
CA VAL A 15 2.76 8.11 -31.14
C VAL A 15 3.40 7.51 -29.88
N ARG A 16 4.21 8.28 -29.15
CA ARG A 16 4.83 7.84 -27.89
C ARG A 16 3.79 7.49 -26.82
N ARG A 17 2.68 8.22 -26.77
CA ARG A 17 1.60 7.99 -25.80
C ARG A 17 0.97 6.61 -25.93
N TYR A 18 0.80 6.09 -27.15
CA TYR A 18 0.21 4.76 -27.36
C TYR A 18 1.21 3.61 -27.17
N ASP A 19 2.52 3.90 -27.16
CA ASP A 19 3.59 2.92 -26.89
C ASP A 19 3.39 1.62 -27.68
N VAL A 20 3.15 1.81 -28.98
CA VAL A 20 2.78 0.75 -29.94
C VAL A 20 3.99 0.28 -30.76
N LEU A 21 5.04 1.08 -30.83
CA LEU A 21 6.29 0.77 -31.54
C LEU A 21 7.04 -0.38 -30.86
N ASP A 22 7.73 -1.21 -31.65
CA ASP A 22 8.54 -2.34 -31.18
C ASP A 22 7.78 -3.36 -30.29
N THR A 23 6.45 -3.34 -30.35
CA THR A 23 5.62 -4.27 -29.58
C THR A 23 5.47 -5.62 -30.30
N PRO A 24 5.34 -6.74 -29.56
CA PRO A 24 5.20 -8.07 -30.15
C PRO A 24 4.00 -8.18 -31.12
N PRO A 25 3.99 -9.19 -32.01
CA PRO A 25 2.84 -9.52 -32.83
C PRO A 25 1.57 -9.71 -31.99
N ASP A 26 0.44 -9.36 -32.58
CA ASP A 26 -0.80 -9.20 -31.86
C ASP A 26 -1.98 -9.71 -32.65
N GLY A 27 -2.60 -10.77 -32.14
CA GLY A 27 -3.70 -11.43 -32.83
C GLY A 27 -4.89 -10.53 -33.14
N SER A 28 -5.08 -9.41 -32.43
CA SER A 28 -6.15 -8.45 -32.74
C SER A 28 -5.82 -7.64 -33.99
N PHE A 29 -4.63 -7.05 -34.08
CA PHE A 29 -4.21 -6.31 -35.28
C PHE A 29 -4.03 -7.25 -36.49
N ASP A 30 -3.55 -8.47 -36.29
CA ASP A 30 -3.38 -9.49 -37.35
C ASP A 30 -4.71 -9.91 -37.99
N ARG A 31 -5.78 -9.96 -37.20
CA ARG A 31 -7.13 -10.20 -37.74
C ARG A 31 -7.62 -9.01 -38.57
N LEU A 32 -7.32 -7.79 -38.14
CA LEU A 32 -7.73 -6.57 -38.83
C LEU A 32 -7.00 -6.40 -40.17
N THR A 33 -5.69 -6.65 -40.21
CA THR A 33 -4.91 -6.65 -41.47
C THR A 33 -5.38 -7.74 -42.43
N ALA A 34 -5.62 -8.96 -41.94
CA ALA A 34 -6.17 -10.03 -42.77
C ALA A 34 -7.60 -9.73 -43.27
N LEU A 35 -8.41 -9.00 -42.49
CA LEU A 35 -9.74 -8.54 -42.93
C LEU A 35 -9.63 -7.45 -44.00
N ALA A 36 -8.72 -6.48 -43.83
CA ALA A 36 -8.45 -5.44 -44.81
C ALA A 36 -8.02 -6.01 -46.17
N ALA A 37 -7.07 -6.96 -46.17
CA ALA A 37 -6.64 -7.64 -47.40
C ALA A 37 -7.80 -8.32 -48.13
N ARG A 38 -8.68 -9.01 -47.38
CA ARG A 38 -9.87 -9.68 -47.93
C ARG A 38 -10.93 -8.69 -48.42
N ALA A 39 -11.16 -7.60 -47.70
CA ALA A 39 -12.17 -6.59 -48.04
C ALA A 39 -11.82 -5.91 -49.38
N CYS A 40 -10.54 -5.59 -49.59
CA CYS A 40 -10.06 -4.98 -50.83
C CYS A 40 -9.70 -5.99 -51.93
N ASN A 41 -9.76 -7.30 -51.64
CA ASN A 41 -9.27 -8.36 -52.51
C ASN A 41 -7.83 -8.07 -53.00
N THR A 42 -6.94 -7.79 -52.05
CA THR A 42 -5.53 -7.44 -52.30
C THR A 42 -4.61 -8.46 -51.62
N PRO A 43 -3.42 -8.72 -52.17
CA PRO A 43 -2.48 -9.68 -51.58
C PRO A 43 -1.87 -9.20 -50.26
N VAL A 44 -1.78 -7.88 -50.05
CA VAL A 44 -1.06 -7.30 -48.91
C VAL A 44 -1.91 -6.24 -48.19
N ALA A 45 -1.91 -6.28 -46.86
CA ALA A 45 -2.46 -5.21 -46.04
C ALA A 45 -1.64 -5.01 -44.76
N ILE A 46 -1.53 -3.77 -44.28
CA ILE A 46 -0.60 -3.38 -43.22
C ILE A 46 -1.27 -2.37 -42.28
N VAL A 47 -1.14 -2.59 -40.97
CA VAL A 47 -1.31 -1.54 -39.96
C VAL A 47 0.07 -1.00 -39.65
N SER A 48 0.32 0.24 -40.08
CA SER A 48 1.60 0.91 -39.93
C SER A 48 1.51 2.08 -38.97
N ILE A 49 2.61 2.38 -38.28
CA ILE A 49 2.80 3.54 -37.41
C ILE A 49 4.02 4.30 -37.92
N VAL A 50 3.88 5.61 -38.14
CA VAL A 50 4.96 6.46 -38.68
C VAL A 50 5.74 7.05 -37.51
N ASP A 51 6.96 6.55 -37.32
CA ASP A 51 7.92 7.03 -36.31
C ASP A 51 8.83 8.13 -36.91
N SER A 52 9.79 8.63 -36.15
CA SER A 52 10.69 9.72 -36.54
C SER A 52 11.60 9.37 -37.74
N ASP A 53 12.07 8.14 -37.84
CA ASP A 53 13.06 7.67 -38.82
C ASP A 53 12.60 6.45 -39.65
N ARG A 54 11.54 5.78 -39.21
CA ARG A 54 10.99 4.56 -39.84
C ARG A 54 9.47 4.55 -39.89
N ILE A 55 8.93 3.61 -40.66
CA ILE A 55 7.53 3.19 -40.61
C ILE A 55 7.53 1.77 -40.03
N TRP A 56 6.98 1.65 -38.83
CA TRP A 56 6.86 0.39 -38.11
C TRP A 56 5.55 -0.30 -38.49
N PHE A 57 5.60 -1.58 -38.85
CA PHE A 57 4.42 -2.37 -39.18
C PHE A 57 3.96 -3.08 -37.91
N LYS A 58 2.95 -2.50 -37.25
CA LYS A 58 2.35 -3.12 -36.06
C LYS A 58 1.71 -4.47 -36.38
N SER A 59 1.21 -4.62 -37.61
CA SER A 59 0.76 -5.88 -38.17
C SER A 59 0.79 -5.82 -39.68
N HIS A 60 1.00 -6.96 -40.33
CA HIS A 60 1.00 -7.09 -41.78
C HIS A 60 0.41 -8.44 -42.21
N HIS A 61 -0.10 -8.48 -43.44
CA HIS A 61 -0.59 -9.67 -44.11
C HIS A 61 0.02 -9.73 -45.50
N GLY A 62 0.51 -10.91 -45.90
CA GLY A 62 1.05 -11.13 -47.25
C GLY A 62 2.44 -10.53 -47.50
N LEU A 63 3.09 -10.00 -46.47
CA LEU A 63 4.45 -9.48 -46.49
C LEU A 63 5.22 -10.06 -45.30
N ASP A 64 6.55 -10.17 -45.39
CA ASP A 64 7.41 -10.68 -44.30
C ASP A 64 8.50 -9.64 -43.99
N VAL A 65 8.05 -8.45 -43.58
CA VAL A 65 8.87 -7.29 -43.26
C VAL A 65 8.18 -6.56 -42.11
N ASP A 66 8.92 -6.15 -41.08
CA ASP A 66 8.35 -5.50 -39.89
C ASP A 66 8.52 -3.97 -39.89
N GLU A 67 9.44 -3.42 -40.69
CA GLU A 67 9.63 -1.97 -40.82
C GLU A 67 10.29 -1.58 -42.15
N VAL A 68 10.09 -0.32 -42.54
CA VAL A 68 10.77 0.30 -43.69
C VAL A 68 11.24 1.71 -43.33
N GLY A 69 12.20 2.26 -44.08
CA GLY A 69 12.63 3.65 -43.90
C GLY A 69 11.48 4.65 -44.09
N ARG A 70 11.46 5.73 -43.31
CA ARG A 70 10.39 6.74 -43.36
C ARG A 70 10.29 7.43 -44.71
N GLU A 71 11.43 7.72 -45.34
CA GLU A 71 11.48 8.35 -46.66
C GLU A 71 11.97 7.38 -47.74
N PRO A 72 11.27 7.33 -48.90
CA PRO A 72 10.03 8.03 -49.27
C PRO A 72 8.82 7.08 -49.12
N GLY A 73 8.32 6.86 -47.90
CA GLY A 73 7.22 5.93 -47.66
C GLY A 73 5.84 6.47 -48.04
N LEU A 74 5.01 5.66 -48.71
CA LEU A 74 3.61 6.00 -49.02
C LEU A 74 2.79 6.28 -47.74
N CYS A 75 3.05 5.54 -46.67
CA CYS A 75 2.37 5.75 -45.39
C CYS A 75 2.72 7.13 -44.79
N ALA A 76 3.96 7.61 -44.96
CA ALA A 76 4.36 8.94 -44.50
C ALA A 76 3.62 10.07 -45.26
N SER A 77 3.33 9.85 -46.54
CA SER A 77 2.52 10.80 -47.35
C SER A 77 1.03 10.75 -47.00
N ALA A 78 0.51 9.54 -46.73
CA ALA A 78 -0.88 9.31 -46.35
C ALA A 78 -1.23 9.90 -44.98
N VAL A 79 -0.31 9.84 -44.02
CA VAL A 79 -0.48 10.43 -42.67
C VAL A 79 -0.66 11.95 -42.70
N LEU A 80 -0.22 12.63 -43.78
CA LEU A 80 -0.43 14.07 -43.98
C LEU A 80 -1.82 14.42 -44.55
N GLN A 81 -2.64 13.43 -44.87
CA GLN A 81 -3.99 13.62 -45.42
C GLN A 81 -5.07 13.49 -44.33
N ASP A 82 -6.18 14.20 -44.50
CA ASP A 82 -7.33 14.16 -43.57
C ASP A 82 -8.30 12.99 -43.86
N GLY A 83 -8.01 12.15 -44.86
CA GLY A 83 -8.90 11.07 -45.28
C GLY A 83 -8.22 10.03 -46.17
N PRO A 84 -8.98 9.06 -46.71
CA PRO A 84 -8.44 7.97 -47.51
C PRO A 84 -7.59 8.46 -48.68
N TRP A 85 -6.42 7.85 -48.85
CA TRP A 85 -5.48 8.14 -49.92
C TRP A 85 -5.40 6.95 -50.88
N VAL A 86 -5.87 7.17 -52.11
CA VAL A 86 -5.97 6.14 -53.15
C VAL A 86 -5.02 6.45 -54.30
N VAL A 87 -4.24 5.45 -54.71
CA VAL A 87 -3.40 5.42 -55.91
C VAL A 87 -3.77 4.17 -56.69
N GLU A 88 -4.43 4.36 -57.84
CA GLU A 88 -4.94 3.26 -58.66
C GLU A 88 -3.85 2.61 -59.54
N ASP A 89 -2.88 3.43 -59.99
CA ASP A 89 -1.67 2.96 -60.67
C ASP A 89 -0.46 3.83 -60.29
N ALA A 90 0.39 3.29 -59.43
CA ALA A 90 1.53 3.99 -58.87
C ALA A 90 2.63 4.25 -59.91
N GLU A 91 2.69 3.50 -61.02
CA GLU A 91 3.69 3.71 -62.09
C GLU A 91 3.45 5.03 -62.85
N VAL A 92 2.19 5.47 -62.94
CA VAL A 92 1.81 6.65 -63.71
C VAL A 92 1.31 7.81 -62.84
N ASP A 93 1.08 7.56 -61.55
CA ASP A 93 0.63 8.58 -60.61
C ASP A 93 1.78 9.53 -60.23
N PRO A 94 1.66 10.85 -60.51
CA PRO A 94 2.71 11.83 -60.21
C PRO A 94 3.14 11.86 -58.73
N ARG A 95 2.28 11.43 -57.81
CA ARG A 95 2.56 11.41 -56.37
C ARG A 95 3.54 10.29 -55.98
N THR A 96 3.72 9.28 -56.84
CA THR A 96 4.47 8.06 -56.52
C THR A 96 5.60 7.73 -57.51
N LEU A 97 5.77 8.51 -58.60
CA LEU A 97 6.78 8.29 -59.65
C LEU A 97 8.22 8.10 -59.17
N VAL A 98 8.61 8.76 -58.08
CA VAL A 98 9.98 8.71 -57.52
C VAL A 98 10.10 7.75 -56.33
N ASN A 99 9.04 6.99 -56.03
CA ASN A 99 9.03 6.08 -54.89
C ASN A 99 9.76 4.77 -55.21
N PRO A 100 10.81 4.37 -54.45
CA PRO A 100 11.54 3.12 -54.65
C PRO A 100 10.66 1.87 -54.52
N LEU A 101 9.54 1.92 -53.80
CA LEU A 101 8.60 0.79 -53.72
C LEU A 101 7.85 0.56 -55.04
N VAL A 102 7.78 1.58 -55.89
CA VAL A 102 7.16 1.53 -57.23
C VAL A 102 8.21 1.25 -58.29
N ALA A 103 9.34 1.97 -58.27
CA ALA A 103 10.40 1.86 -59.27
C ALA A 103 11.38 0.69 -59.03
N GLY A 104 11.33 0.05 -57.85
CA GLY A 104 12.21 -1.05 -57.44
C GLY A 104 11.57 -2.44 -57.60
N GLU A 105 12.22 -3.45 -57.01
CA GLU A 105 11.83 -4.87 -57.17
C GLU A 105 10.49 -5.25 -56.52
N MET A 106 9.93 -4.40 -55.64
CA MET A 106 8.63 -4.64 -55.01
C MET A 106 7.46 -4.49 -55.99
N GLY A 107 7.61 -3.69 -57.05
CA GLY A 107 6.62 -3.58 -58.14
C GLY A 107 5.23 -3.12 -57.70
N LEU A 108 5.13 -2.26 -56.69
CA LEU A 108 3.85 -1.79 -56.17
C LEU A 108 3.07 -1.01 -57.24
N ARG A 109 1.78 -1.34 -57.44
CA ARG A 109 0.91 -0.68 -58.42
C ARG A 109 -0.33 -0.03 -57.81
N PHE A 110 -0.89 -0.61 -56.76
CA PHE A 110 -2.08 -0.07 -56.12
C PHE A 110 -1.81 0.23 -54.64
N TYR A 111 -2.35 1.34 -54.16
CA TYR A 111 -2.32 1.72 -52.75
C TYR A 111 -3.65 2.32 -52.33
N LEU A 112 -4.26 1.76 -51.28
CA LEU A 112 -5.37 2.36 -50.55
C LEU A 112 -4.96 2.47 -49.09
N GLY A 113 -4.68 3.66 -48.60
CA GLY A 113 -4.33 3.90 -47.20
C GLY A 113 -5.32 4.82 -46.51
N VAL A 114 -5.77 4.41 -45.33
CA VAL A 114 -6.61 5.23 -44.46
C VAL A 114 -5.80 5.64 -43.23
N PRO A 115 -5.73 6.95 -42.91
CA PRO A 115 -5.07 7.44 -41.71
C PRO A 115 -5.69 6.86 -40.43
N LEU A 116 -4.83 6.50 -39.48
CA LEU A 116 -5.20 6.10 -38.12
C LEU A 116 -5.26 7.37 -37.25
N THR A 117 -6.38 8.09 -37.31
CA THR A 117 -6.59 9.36 -36.62
C THR A 117 -7.10 9.12 -35.19
N THR A 118 -6.37 9.62 -34.20
CA THR A 118 -6.78 9.55 -32.79
C THR A 118 -7.95 10.48 -32.47
N ASN A 119 -8.57 10.29 -31.30
CA ASN A 119 -9.66 11.16 -30.82
C ASN A 119 -9.26 12.64 -30.68
N ASP A 120 -7.97 12.92 -30.46
CA ASP A 120 -7.40 14.27 -30.42
C ASP A 120 -6.86 14.77 -31.77
N GLY A 121 -7.14 14.03 -32.85
CA GLY A 121 -6.90 14.47 -34.23
C GLY A 121 -5.48 14.26 -34.75
N HIS A 122 -4.72 13.32 -34.17
CA HIS A 122 -3.37 13.01 -34.60
C HIS A 122 -3.33 11.74 -35.44
N ASN A 123 -2.74 11.81 -36.63
CA ASN A 123 -2.56 10.65 -37.50
C ASN A 123 -1.32 9.86 -37.06
N LEU A 124 -1.51 8.68 -36.45
CA LEU A 124 -0.38 7.87 -35.97
C LEU A 124 0.32 7.12 -37.09
N GLY A 125 -0.43 6.77 -38.14
CA GLY A 125 0.01 5.89 -39.22
C GLY A 125 -1.16 5.58 -40.15
N THR A 126 -1.12 4.45 -40.84
CA THR A 126 -2.21 4.03 -41.74
C THR A 126 -2.55 2.55 -41.63
N LEU A 127 -3.83 2.24 -41.81
CA LEU A 127 -4.25 0.94 -42.32
C LEU A 127 -4.23 1.02 -43.85
N CYS A 128 -3.40 0.23 -44.52
CA CYS A 128 -3.30 0.23 -45.97
C CYS A 128 -3.47 -1.15 -46.60
N ALA A 129 -3.96 -1.16 -47.83
CA ALA A 129 -4.07 -2.31 -48.72
C ALA A 129 -3.25 -2.02 -49.99
N LEU A 130 -2.53 -3.04 -50.47
CA LEU A 130 -1.49 -2.92 -51.49
C LEU A 130 -1.66 -4.02 -52.54
N ASP A 131 -1.49 -3.67 -53.81
CA ASP A 131 -1.50 -4.64 -54.92
C ASP A 131 -0.34 -4.40 -55.90
N PHE A 132 0.05 -5.47 -56.59
CA PHE A 132 1.10 -5.47 -57.62
C PHE A 132 0.52 -5.34 -59.04
N GLU A 133 -0.80 -5.20 -59.16
CA GLU A 133 -1.51 -4.86 -60.39
C GLU A 133 -2.29 -3.55 -60.23
N PRO A 134 -2.34 -2.68 -61.26
CA PRO A 134 -3.11 -1.45 -61.19
C PRO A 134 -4.61 -1.76 -61.20
N ARG A 135 -5.38 -1.06 -60.36
CA ARG A 135 -6.83 -1.28 -60.25
C ARG A 135 -7.56 -0.08 -59.62
N PRO A 136 -8.84 0.12 -59.93
CA PRO A 136 -9.66 1.12 -59.24
C PRO A 136 -10.02 0.66 -57.82
N ALA A 137 -10.20 1.62 -56.93
CA ALA A 137 -10.83 1.39 -55.61
C ALA A 137 -12.33 1.70 -55.69
N THR A 138 -13.16 0.80 -55.18
CA THR A 138 -14.60 1.03 -55.10
C THR A 138 -14.96 1.84 -53.84
N ASP A 139 -16.06 2.60 -53.89
CA ASP A 139 -16.58 3.33 -52.72
C ASP A 139 -16.80 2.41 -51.52
N ARG A 140 -17.17 1.15 -51.78
CA ARG A 140 -17.33 0.12 -50.75
C ARG A 140 -16.01 -0.24 -50.09
N GLU A 141 -14.95 -0.46 -50.86
CA GLU A 141 -13.62 -0.80 -50.31
C GLU A 141 -13.05 0.37 -49.49
N ILE A 142 -13.28 1.61 -49.93
CA ILE A 142 -12.89 2.80 -49.18
C ILE A 142 -13.67 2.89 -47.85
N ALA A 143 -14.98 2.64 -47.88
CA ALA A 143 -15.81 2.62 -46.67
C ALA A 143 -15.39 1.50 -45.70
N ASP A 144 -15.21 0.27 -46.20
CA ASP A 144 -14.79 -0.89 -45.40
C ASP A 144 -13.42 -0.64 -44.75
N MET A 145 -12.46 -0.05 -45.47
CA MET A 145 -11.15 0.33 -44.92
C MET A 145 -11.23 1.46 -43.90
N THR A 146 -12.17 2.39 -44.09
CA THR A 146 -12.39 3.49 -43.13
C THR A 146 -12.95 2.96 -41.81
N ASP A 147 -13.91 2.04 -41.87
CA ASP A 147 -14.46 1.39 -40.68
C ASP A 147 -13.40 0.52 -39.99
N LEU A 148 -12.59 -0.23 -40.73
CA LEU A 148 -11.50 -1.02 -40.17
C LEU A 148 -10.42 -0.15 -39.52
N ALA A 149 -10.08 0.99 -40.12
CA ALA A 149 -9.14 1.96 -39.54
C ALA A 149 -9.68 2.52 -38.21
N ALA A 150 -10.98 2.80 -38.12
CA ALA A 150 -11.62 3.21 -36.87
C ALA A 150 -11.51 2.11 -35.80
N VAL A 151 -11.73 0.84 -36.15
CA VAL A 151 -11.56 -0.29 -35.22
C VAL A 151 -10.09 -0.45 -34.75
N VAL A 152 -9.11 -0.20 -35.62
CA VAL A 152 -7.69 -0.16 -35.24
C VAL A 152 -7.43 0.94 -34.21
N VAL A 153 -8.01 2.13 -34.41
CA VAL A 153 -7.90 3.25 -33.46
C VAL A 153 -8.59 2.91 -32.13
N ASP A 154 -9.79 2.33 -32.16
CA ASP A 154 -10.52 1.90 -30.95
C ASP A 154 -9.70 0.91 -30.12
N GLU A 155 -9.01 -0.03 -30.76
CA GLU A 155 -8.11 -0.98 -30.09
C GLU A 155 -6.91 -0.27 -29.45
N LEU A 156 -6.33 0.73 -30.11
CA LEU A 156 -5.24 1.55 -29.54
C LEU A 156 -5.72 2.38 -28.34
N GLU A 157 -6.90 2.99 -28.43
CA GLU A 157 -7.52 3.75 -27.34
C GLU A 157 -7.84 2.88 -26.12
N LEU A 158 -8.39 1.69 -26.35
CA LEU A 158 -8.71 0.74 -25.29
C LEU A 158 -7.43 0.36 -24.51
N ARG A 159 -6.34 0.06 -25.21
CA ARG A 159 -5.06 -0.27 -24.57
C ARG A 159 -4.49 0.88 -23.75
N LEU A 160 -4.56 2.10 -24.29
CA LEU A 160 -4.12 3.30 -23.59
C LEU A 160 -4.94 3.51 -22.30
N ALA A 161 -6.27 3.34 -22.38
CA ALA A 161 -7.16 3.46 -21.23
C ALA A 161 -6.86 2.39 -20.17
N THR A 162 -6.73 1.12 -20.55
CA THR A 162 -6.38 0.02 -19.64
C THR A 162 -5.06 0.30 -18.93
N ARG A 163 -4.03 0.73 -19.67
CA ARG A 163 -2.72 1.03 -19.08
C ARG A 163 -2.80 2.18 -18.07
N ARG A 164 -3.53 3.25 -18.39
CA ARG A 164 -3.73 4.39 -17.49
C ARG A 164 -4.45 3.98 -16.20
N LEU A 165 -5.45 3.09 -16.31
CA LEU A 165 -6.16 2.56 -15.15
C LEU A 165 -5.22 1.76 -14.24
N LEU A 166 -4.38 0.88 -14.80
CA LEU A 166 -3.41 0.10 -14.03
C LEU A 166 -2.41 0.99 -13.29
N VAL A 167 -1.83 1.98 -13.98
CA VAL A 167 -0.89 2.94 -13.34
C VAL A 167 -1.57 3.75 -12.24
N ALA A 168 -2.83 4.17 -12.44
CA ALA A 168 -3.57 4.90 -11.42
C ALA A 168 -3.91 4.03 -10.20
N GLU A 169 -4.26 2.77 -10.41
CA GLU A 169 -4.53 1.80 -9.34
C GLU A 169 -3.28 1.54 -8.49
N GLU A 170 -2.13 1.29 -9.13
CA GLU A 170 -0.85 1.10 -8.43
C GLU A 170 -0.49 2.33 -7.58
N GLU A 171 -0.66 3.54 -8.11
CA GLU A 171 -0.40 4.77 -7.36
C GLU A 171 -1.37 4.95 -6.19
N GLN A 172 -2.65 4.60 -6.34
CA GLN A 172 -3.61 4.65 -5.24
C GLN A 172 -3.26 3.68 -4.12
N LEU A 173 -2.87 2.44 -4.47
CA LEU A 173 -2.42 1.45 -3.49
C LEU A 173 -1.18 1.94 -2.75
N ARG A 174 -0.18 2.44 -3.48
CA ARG A 174 1.04 3.00 -2.89
C ARG A 174 0.75 4.16 -1.94
N GLN A 175 -0.15 5.07 -2.31
CA GLN A 175 -0.56 6.18 -1.46
C GLN A 175 -1.32 5.72 -0.22
N ALA A 176 -2.18 4.71 -0.34
CA ALA A 176 -2.91 4.14 0.79
C ALA A 176 -1.95 3.47 1.79
N GLU A 177 -0.98 2.69 1.29
CA GLU A 177 0.06 2.06 2.10
C GLU A 177 0.93 3.10 2.80
N GLU A 178 1.37 4.15 2.11
CA GLU A 178 2.19 5.22 2.70
C GLU A 178 1.44 5.96 3.80
N ARG A 179 0.15 6.29 3.58
CA ARG A 179 -0.70 6.90 4.62
C ARG A 179 -0.86 5.99 5.84
N SER A 180 -1.08 4.70 5.62
CA SER A 180 -1.18 3.71 6.70
C SER A 180 0.12 3.63 7.50
N ARG A 181 1.27 3.57 6.81
CA ARG A 181 2.59 3.55 7.44
C ARG A 181 2.88 4.82 8.25
N VAL A 182 2.63 6.00 7.70
CA VAL A 182 2.86 7.27 8.43
C VAL A 182 1.98 7.35 9.68
N LEU A 183 0.72 6.91 9.60
CA LEU A 183 -0.15 6.81 10.77
C LEU A 183 0.42 5.84 11.81
N GLN A 184 0.82 4.63 11.40
CA GLN A 184 1.47 3.66 12.28
C GLN A 184 2.76 4.21 12.91
N GLU A 185 3.64 4.86 12.17
CA GLU A 185 4.88 5.44 12.68
C GLU A 185 4.61 6.59 13.66
N SER A 186 3.61 7.44 13.38
CA SER A 186 3.21 8.51 14.31
C SER A 186 2.61 7.99 15.61
N LEU A 187 2.00 6.82 15.56
CA LEU A 187 1.44 6.08 16.69
C LEU A 187 2.44 5.13 17.34
N SER A 188 3.57 4.88 16.67
CA SER A 188 4.59 3.97 17.15
C SER A 188 5.16 4.50 18.47
N PRO A 189 5.47 3.60 19.41
CA PRO A 189 5.95 3.99 20.72
C PRO A 189 7.21 4.85 20.64
N ARG A 190 7.20 6.02 21.30
CA ARG A 190 8.39 6.82 21.53
C ARG A 190 9.41 5.99 22.34
N SER A 191 10.70 6.33 22.23
CA SER A 191 11.73 5.74 23.07
C SER A 191 11.32 5.80 24.54
N LEU A 192 11.32 4.66 25.22
CA LEU A 192 11.04 4.58 26.66
C LEU A 192 12.04 5.47 27.42
N PRO A 193 11.63 6.14 28.52
CA PRO A 193 12.53 6.96 29.32
C PRO A 193 13.62 6.08 29.94
N GLN A 194 14.85 6.61 30.00
CA GLN A 194 15.93 5.99 30.76
C GLN A 194 15.80 6.41 32.23
N LEU A 195 15.76 5.43 33.14
CA LEU A 195 15.64 5.62 34.58
C LEU A 195 16.77 4.85 35.28
N ASP A 196 17.33 5.40 36.35
CA ASP A 196 18.50 4.81 37.01
C ASP A 196 18.21 3.47 37.71
N ASP A 197 17.01 3.36 38.30
CA ASP A 197 16.60 2.25 39.17
C ASP A 197 15.58 1.30 38.49
N ILE A 198 15.18 1.57 37.23
CA ILE A 198 14.18 0.80 36.50
C ILE A 198 14.66 0.54 35.06
N ASP A 199 14.83 -0.73 34.72
CA ASP A 199 15.04 -1.18 33.34
C ASP A 199 13.68 -1.38 32.64
N LEU A 200 13.45 -0.61 31.57
CA LEU A 200 12.20 -0.62 30.81
C LEU A 200 12.43 -1.17 29.41
N ALA A 201 11.57 -2.10 29.00
CA ALA A 201 11.55 -2.58 27.63
C ALA A 201 10.12 -2.84 27.16
N ALA A 202 9.91 -2.69 25.86
CA ALA A 202 8.64 -3.02 25.26
C ALA A 202 8.81 -3.67 23.90
N ARG A 203 7.79 -4.41 23.49
CA ARG A 203 7.69 -5.04 22.17
C ARG A 203 6.30 -4.84 21.60
N TYR A 204 6.25 -4.67 20.29
CA TYR A 204 5.02 -4.52 19.52
C TYR A 204 5.08 -5.42 18.29
N VAL A 205 4.04 -6.24 18.08
CA VAL A 205 3.91 -7.09 16.90
C VAL A 205 2.51 -6.85 16.30
N PRO A 206 2.42 -6.18 15.13
CA PRO A 206 1.14 -5.97 14.49
C PRO A 206 0.61 -7.27 13.87
N ALA A 207 -0.71 -7.52 13.96
CA ALA A 207 -1.37 -8.63 13.27
C ALA A 207 -1.38 -8.46 11.76
N HIS A 208 -1.51 -7.22 11.29
CA HIS A 208 -1.56 -6.88 9.86
C HIS A 208 -0.57 -5.77 9.52
N ARG A 209 0.35 -6.05 8.59
CA ARG A 209 1.35 -5.06 8.13
C ARG A 209 0.73 -3.84 7.45
N GLU A 210 -0.44 -3.99 6.84
CA GLU A 210 -1.09 -2.97 6.01
C GLU A 210 -2.10 -2.09 6.78
N ARG A 211 -2.45 -2.45 8.02
CA ARG A 211 -3.50 -1.76 8.80
C ARG A 211 -2.95 -1.19 10.09
N VAL A 212 -3.42 -0.01 10.48
CA VAL A 212 -3.12 0.54 11.79
C VAL A 212 -3.79 -0.30 12.87
N GLY A 213 -2.98 -0.72 13.84
CA GLY A 213 -3.40 -1.54 14.96
C GLY A 213 -4.12 -0.78 16.08
N GLY A 214 -4.84 -1.52 16.92
CA GLY A 214 -5.59 -1.00 18.07
C GLY A 214 -4.72 -0.81 19.31
N ASP A 215 -3.76 -1.73 19.49
CA ASP A 215 -2.84 -1.79 20.62
C ASP A 215 -1.90 -0.59 20.74
N PHE A 216 -1.68 -0.14 21.97
CA PHE A 216 -0.69 0.87 22.30
C PHE A 216 -0.09 0.66 23.68
N TYR A 217 1.10 1.22 23.89
CA TYR A 217 1.69 1.37 25.20
C TYR A 217 2.47 2.68 25.32
N ASP A 218 2.71 3.09 26.56
CA ASP A 218 3.58 4.21 26.89
C ASP A 218 4.23 4.04 28.27
N ALA A 219 5.38 4.68 28.44
CA ALA A 219 6.04 4.82 29.74
C ALA A 219 6.45 6.28 29.93
N ILE A 220 5.96 6.88 31.00
CA ILE A 220 5.98 8.33 31.19
C ILE A 220 6.74 8.60 32.47
N ALA A 221 7.93 9.21 32.37
CA ALA A 221 8.65 9.67 33.54
C ALA A 221 7.81 10.74 34.26
N THR A 222 7.65 10.57 35.57
CA THR A 222 7.01 11.54 36.46
C THR A 222 8.07 12.18 37.36
N ASP A 223 7.70 13.19 38.13
CA ASP A 223 8.65 13.83 39.07
C ASP A 223 9.16 12.86 40.15
N THR A 224 8.38 11.80 40.45
CA THR A 224 8.62 10.86 41.56
C THR A 224 8.80 9.41 41.10
N GLY A 225 8.75 9.13 39.80
CA GLY A 225 8.87 7.77 39.26
C GLY A 225 8.43 7.65 37.80
N VAL A 226 7.55 6.69 37.50
CA VAL A 226 7.11 6.38 36.13
C VAL A 226 5.67 5.88 36.09
N ALA A 227 4.91 6.30 35.09
CA ALA A 227 3.60 5.74 34.77
C ALA A 227 3.72 4.82 33.55
N LEU A 228 3.28 3.58 33.69
CA LEU A 228 3.20 2.57 32.64
C LEU A 228 1.74 2.46 32.19
N VAL A 229 1.53 2.49 30.88
CA VAL A 229 0.20 2.41 30.29
C VAL A 229 0.25 1.44 29.13
N ILE A 230 -0.73 0.56 29.05
CA ILE A 230 -0.95 -0.30 27.89
C ILE A 230 -2.45 -0.39 27.64
N GLY A 231 -2.84 -0.56 26.40
CA GLY A 231 -4.25 -0.70 26.08
C GLY A 231 -4.49 -1.15 24.66
N ASP A 232 -5.73 -1.51 24.41
CA ASP A 232 -6.23 -1.94 23.11
C ASP A 232 -7.51 -1.16 22.77
N VAL A 233 -7.64 -0.76 21.51
CA VAL A 233 -8.80 -0.08 20.96
C VAL A 233 -9.53 -1.03 20.02
N THR A 234 -10.84 -1.15 20.20
CA THR A 234 -11.60 -2.04 19.33
C THR A 234 -11.61 -1.64 17.86
N GLY A 235 -11.34 -2.65 17.03
CA GLY A 235 -11.33 -2.57 15.57
C GLY A 235 -9.99 -2.09 15.03
N HIS A 236 -9.90 -1.98 13.70
CA HIS A 236 -8.67 -1.62 13.01
C HIS A 236 -8.89 -0.45 12.03
N GLY A 237 -7.80 0.16 11.58
CA GLY A 237 -7.83 1.21 10.55
C GLY A 237 -7.91 2.64 11.10
N PRO A 238 -8.25 3.64 10.27
CA PRO A 238 -8.03 5.06 10.58
C PRO A 238 -8.75 5.57 11.84
N ASP A 239 -9.96 5.11 12.10
CA ASP A 239 -10.71 5.54 13.28
C ASP A 239 -10.18 4.90 14.58
N ALA A 240 -9.77 3.62 14.52
CA ALA A 240 -9.14 2.95 15.65
C ALA A 240 -7.81 3.66 15.96
N ALA A 241 -7.01 3.94 14.92
CA ALA A 241 -5.78 4.73 15.00
C ALA A 241 -5.99 6.10 15.67
N ALA A 242 -7.03 6.83 15.28
CA ALA A 242 -7.35 8.14 15.86
C ALA A 242 -7.73 8.03 17.34
N LEU A 243 -8.49 7.00 17.69
CA LEU A 243 -8.87 6.72 19.08
C LEU A 243 -7.67 6.27 19.91
N THR A 244 -6.77 5.44 19.36
CA THR A 244 -5.48 5.04 19.95
C THR A 244 -4.60 6.26 20.21
N ALA A 245 -4.43 7.16 19.23
CA ALA A 245 -3.75 8.45 19.41
C ALA A 245 -4.36 9.24 20.57
N MET A 246 -5.68 9.38 20.60
CA MET A 246 -6.35 10.15 21.63
C MET A 246 -6.18 9.51 23.00
N ALA A 247 -6.39 8.20 23.13
CA ALA A 247 -6.26 7.46 24.37
C ALA A 247 -4.86 7.62 24.95
N ARG A 248 -3.84 7.43 24.11
CA ARG A 248 -2.45 7.65 24.46
C ARG A 248 -2.19 9.07 24.95
N HIS A 249 -2.51 10.10 24.16
CA HIS A 249 -2.23 11.50 24.52
C HIS A 249 -3.03 12.00 25.71
N THR A 250 -4.23 11.48 25.90
CA THR A 250 -5.09 11.84 27.03
C THR A 250 -4.52 11.26 28.31
N THR A 251 -4.04 10.01 28.29
CA THR A 251 -3.36 9.41 29.45
C THR A 251 -2.02 10.10 29.75
N LEU A 252 -1.28 10.55 28.73
CA LEU A 252 -0.07 11.38 28.90
C LEU A 252 -0.36 12.65 29.72
N ALA A 253 -1.43 13.37 29.37
CA ALA A 253 -1.78 14.64 30.01
C ALA A 253 -2.17 14.51 31.49
N PHE A 254 -2.54 13.30 31.93
CA PHE A 254 -2.88 13.02 33.32
C PHE A 254 -1.74 12.41 34.12
N ALA A 255 -0.64 11.98 33.49
CA ALA A 255 0.54 11.49 34.20
C ALA A 255 1.42 12.61 34.79
N THR A 256 1.11 13.88 34.53
CA THR A 256 1.83 15.03 35.11
C THR A 256 1.17 15.49 36.41
N GLY A 257 1.86 15.32 37.54
CA GLY A 257 1.38 15.69 38.90
C GLY A 257 0.84 14.51 39.73
N ASP A 258 0.19 14.79 40.85
CA ASP A 258 -0.23 13.78 41.85
C ASP A 258 -1.46 12.91 41.45
N TRP A 259 -1.78 12.83 40.16
CA TRP A 259 -3.02 12.23 39.63
C TRP A 259 -3.04 10.71 39.71
N SER A 260 -4.16 10.15 40.16
CA SER A 260 -4.31 8.70 40.30
C SER A 260 -4.67 8.01 38.96
N PRO A 261 -4.26 6.75 38.73
CA PRO A 261 -4.66 5.98 37.55
C PRO A 261 -6.18 5.93 37.34
N ALA A 262 -6.98 5.71 38.38
CA ALA A 262 -8.44 5.67 38.28
C ALA A 262 -9.06 7.00 37.80
N GLN A 263 -8.51 8.14 38.22
CA GLN A 263 -8.95 9.46 37.75
C GLN A 263 -8.65 9.65 36.25
N SER A 264 -7.48 9.17 35.81
CA SER A 264 -7.05 9.22 34.40
C SER A 264 -7.98 8.38 33.53
N LEU A 265 -8.27 7.14 33.93
CA LEU A 265 -9.19 6.24 33.21
C LEU A 265 -10.64 6.76 33.22
N THR A 266 -11.10 7.39 34.31
CA THR A 266 -12.42 8.05 34.35
C THR A 266 -12.52 9.17 33.31
N SER A 267 -11.48 10.00 33.22
CA SER A 267 -11.42 11.12 32.28
C SER A 267 -11.32 10.63 30.84
N LEU A 268 -10.49 9.62 30.58
CA LEU A 268 -10.39 8.98 29.27
C LEU A 268 -11.72 8.34 28.85
N SER A 269 -12.38 7.58 29.73
CA SER A 269 -13.69 7.00 29.42
C SER A 269 -14.72 8.06 29.06
N ARG A 270 -14.69 9.24 29.70
CA ARG A 270 -15.57 10.36 29.33
C ARG A 270 -15.19 10.93 27.96
N ALA A 271 -13.91 11.13 27.69
CA ALA A 271 -13.43 11.65 26.41
C ALA A 271 -13.82 10.74 25.23
N ILE A 272 -13.70 9.42 25.39
CA ILE A 272 -14.13 8.43 24.40
C ILE A 272 -15.62 8.60 24.08
N ARG A 273 -16.49 8.65 25.11
CA ARG A 273 -17.94 8.83 24.92
C ARG A 273 -18.30 10.13 24.21
N LEU A 274 -17.65 11.24 24.55
CA LEU A 274 -17.90 12.55 23.92
C LEU A 274 -17.51 12.58 22.43
N ARG A 275 -16.66 11.64 21.98
CA ARG A 275 -16.22 11.53 20.59
C ARG A 275 -16.84 10.35 19.84
N GLN A 276 -17.79 9.64 20.43
CA GLN A 276 -18.46 8.54 19.72
C GLN A 276 -19.19 9.11 18.49
N PRO A 277 -18.95 8.57 17.28
CA PRO A 277 -19.74 8.92 16.11
C PRO A 277 -21.18 8.44 16.29
N ASP A 278 -22.15 9.08 15.63
CA ASP A 278 -23.58 8.70 15.61
C ASP A 278 -23.84 7.32 14.93
N HIS A 279 -22.82 6.50 14.67
CA HIS A 279 -22.90 5.23 13.93
C HIS A 279 -23.16 4.01 14.84
N ASP A 280 -23.67 2.93 14.22
CA ASP A 280 -24.30 1.73 14.82
C ASP A 280 -23.49 0.94 15.88
N PHE A 281 -22.20 1.21 16.11
CA PHE A 281 -21.40 0.48 17.10
C PHE A 281 -20.51 1.42 17.95
N PRO A 282 -20.68 1.43 19.29
CA PRO A 282 -19.84 2.22 20.17
C PRO A 282 -18.42 1.68 20.16
N ARG A 283 -17.43 2.55 19.90
CA ARG A 283 -16.01 2.20 20.10
C ARG A 283 -15.68 2.20 21.57
N PHE A 284 -14.87 1.22 21.98
CA PHE A 284 -14.43 1.05 23.35
C PHE A 284 -12.95 0.68 23.41
N CYS A 285 -12.36 0.85 24.59
CA CYS A 285 -10.93 0.67 24.80
C CYS A 285 -10.69 -0.08 26.11
N THR A 286 -9.75 -1.03 26.09
CA THR A 286 -9.23 -1.64 27.31
C THR A 286 -7.92 -0.97 27.67
N VAL A 287 -7.69 -0.67 28.96
CA VAL A 287 -6.44 -0.05 29.41
C VAL A 287 -6.01 -0.61 30.76
N GLY A 288 -4.74 -0.97 30.87
CA GLY A 288 -4.03 -1.18 32.13
C GLY A 288 -3.11 0.01 32.39
N ALA A 289 -3.26 0.64 33.56
CA ALA A 289 -2.41 1.75 33.99
C ALA A 289 -1.76 1.44 35.34
N VAL A 290 -0.45 1.62 35.43
CA VAL A 290 0.33 1.41 36.66
C VAL A 290 1.20 2.63 36.91
N ARG A 291 0.95 3.34 38.01
CA ARG A 291 1.80 4.45 38.48
C ARG A 291 2.80 3.90 39.49
N LEU A 292 4.07 4.14 39.28
CA LEU A 292 5.18 3.71 40.14
C LEU A 292 5.85 4.94 40.73
N GLU A 293 5.93 5.00 42.05
CA GLU A 293 6.52 6.11 42.79
C GLU A 293 7.57 5.59 43.76
N ARG A 294 8.69 6.29 43.85
CA ARG A 294 9.82 5.87 44.68
C ARG A 294 9.55 6.19 46.15
N GLU A 295 9.54 5.17 46.99
CA GLU A 295 9.43 5.29 48.46
C GLU A 295 10.69 4.75 49.13
N GLY A 296 11.76 5.56 49.14
CA GLY A 296 13.03 5.16 49.74
C GLY A 296 13.77 4.12 48.87
N PRO A 297 14.02 2.89 49.37
CA PRO A 297 14.61 1.80 48.58
C PRO A 297 13.57 0.94 47.83
N THR A 298 12.28 1.09 48.14
CA THR A 298 11.19 0.36 47.48
C THR A 298 10.35 1.31 46.64
N TRP A 299 9.40 0.74 45.91
CA TRP A 299 8.50 1.45 45.03
C TRP A 299 7.07 1.18 45.46
N GLN A 300 6.27 2.23 45.54
CA GLN A 300 4.82 2.11 45.67
C GLN A 300 4.22 2.09 44.27
N ALA A 301 3.48 1.05 43.98
CA ALA A 301 2.81 0.87 42.72
C ALA A 301 1.29 0.99 42.91
N THR A 302 0.66 1.81 42.09
CA THR A 302 -0.80 1.97 42.04
C THR A 302 -1.28 1.49 40.68
N ALA A 303 -2.02 0.39 40.65
CA ALA A 303 -2.60 -0.15 39.42
C ALA A 303 -4.10 0.13 39.33
N CYS A 304 -4.57 0.44 38.13
CA CYS A 304 -5.99 0.48 37.80
C CYS A 304 -6.22 -0.12 36.41
N LEU A 305 -7.23 -0.98 36.30
CA LEU A 305 -7.57 -1.67 35.06
C LEU A 305 -8.96 -1.25 34.57
N ALA A 306 -9.12 -1.13 33.26
CA ALA A 306 -10.38 -0.91 32.57
C ALA A 306 -10.55 -1.96 31.48
N GLY A 307 -11.20 -3.08 31.81
CA GLY A 307 -11.45 -4.19 30.89
C GLY A 307 -10.19 -4.89 30.35
N HIS A 308 -9.02 -4.58 30.88
CA HIS A 308 -7.72 -5.05 30.40
C HIS A 308 -7.26 -6.31 31.17
N PRO A 309 -6.46 -7.20 30.56
CA PRO A 309 -5.83 -8.31 31.25
C PRO A 309 -5.04 -7.86 32.50
N TYR A 310 -4.95 -8.73 33.51
CA TYR A 310 -4.20 -8.42 34.72
C TYR A 310 -2.70 -8.33 34.43
N PRO A 311 -2.03 -7.22 34.80
CA PRO A 311 -0.58 -7.17 34.83
C PRO A 311 0.00 -8.14 35.87
N TRP A 312 1.24 -8.52 35.69
CA TRP A 312 1.91 -9.51 36.52
C TRP A 312 3.03 -8.85 37.31
N LEU A 313 3.04 -9.07 38.62
CA LEU A 313 4.21 -8.85 39.48
C LEU A 313 4.94 -10.17 39.62
N VAL A 314 6.19 -10.22 39.17
CA VAL A 314 7.06 -11.39 39.27
C VAL A 314 8.15 -11.08 40.28
N LYS A 315 8.33 -11.98 41.24
CA LYS A 315 9.38 -11.93 42.26
C LYS A 315 10.65 -12.62 41.75
N PRO A 316 11.83 -12.30 42.32
CA PRO A 316 13.10 -12.95 41.95
C PRO A 316 13.10 -14.48 42.13
N ASP A 317 12.28 -15.01 43.04
CA ASP A 317 12.14 -16.45 43.26
C ASP A 317 11.26 -17.16 42.19
N GLY A 318 10.77 -16.41 41.20
CA GLY A 318 9.89 -16.88 40.13
C GLY A 318 8.42 -17.02 40.52
N THR A 319 8.04 -16.64 41.75
CA THR A 319 6.63 -16.49 42.11
C THR A 319 6.05 -15.25 41.44
N PHE A 320 4.74 -15.28 41.16
CA PHE A 320 4.06 -14.14 40.54
C PHE A 320 2.65 -13.98 41.06
N ALA A 321 2.11 -12.76 40.95
CA ALA A 321 0.75 -12.41 41.28
C ALA A 321 0.16 -11.44 40.26
N GLU A 322 -1.16 -11.52 40.06
CA GLU A 322 -1.92 -10.55 39.28
C GLU A 322 -2.04 -9.22 40.04
N LEU A 323 -1.93 -8.12 39.31
CA LEU A 323 -1.98 -6.76 39.84
C LEU A 323 -3.31 -6.07 39.54
N GLY A 324 -3.92 -5.48 40.57
CA GLY A 324 -5.15 -4.69 40.42
C GLY A 324 -6.44 -5.50 40.55
N VAL A 325 -7.55 -4.87 40.16
CA VAL A 325 -8.89 -5.46 40.12
C VAL A 325 -9.53 -5.15 38.77
N ALA A 326 -10.33 -6.07 38.24
CA ALA A 326 -11.05 -5.83 37.00
C ALA A 326 -11.98 -4.61 37.11
N GLY A 327 -11.81 -3.65 36.21
CA GLY A 327 -12.72 -2.52 36.01
C GLY A 327 -13.48 -2.62 34.69
N PRO A 328 -14.52 -1.80 34.50
CA PRO A 328 -15.32 -1.80 33.28
C PRO A 328 -14.57 -1.25 32.06
N ILE A 329 -14.88 -1.75 30.86
CA ILE A 329 -14.29 -1.28 29.60
C ILE A 329 -14.54 0.24 29.41
N LEU A 330 -13.53 0.98 28.96
CA LEU A 330 -13.64 2.43 28.72
C LEU A 330 -14.62 2.71 27.58
N GLY A 331 -15.47 3.72 27.77
CA GLY A 331 -16.42 4.17 26.75
C GLY A 331 -17.71 3.35 26.66
N TRP A 332 -17.77 2.18 27.33
CA TRP A 332 -18.94 1.30 27.29
C TRP A 332 -20.03 1.68 28.33
N ILE A 333 -19.61 2.01 29.55
CA ILE A 333 -20.51 2.37 30.65
C ILE A 333 -20.53 3.89 30.83
N GLU A 334 -21.69 4.48 31.10
CA GLU A 334 -21.85 5.95 31.24
C GLU A 334 -21.14 6.52 32.48
N ASN A 335 -21.25 5.85 33.63
CA ASN A 335 -20.61 6.28 34.88
C ASN A 335 -19.81 5.12 35.48
N PRO A 336 -18.64 4.80 34.88
CA PRO A 336 -17.81 3.70 35.37
C PRO A 336 -17.18 4.06 36.71
N ALA A 337 -16.96 3.04 37.54
CA ALA A 337 -16.14 3.15 38.74
C ALA A 337 -14.82 2.41 38.49
N TYR A 338 -13.72 3.15 38.55
CA TYR A 338 -12.35 2.65 38.45
C TYR A 338 -11.73 2.64 39.84
N THR A 339 -10.98 1.58 40.17
CA THR A 339 -10.43 1.37 41.51
C THR A 339 -8.92 1.27 41.45
N ASP A 340 -8.26 2.18 42.16
CA ASP A 340 -6.82 2.11 42.38
C ASP A 340 -6.50 1.04 43.43
N VAL A 341 -5.55 0.18 43.11
CA VAL A 341 -5.01 -0.84 44.01
C VAL A 341 -3.55 -0.56 44.23
N VAL A 342 -3.16 -0.41 45.49
CA VAL A 342 -1.78 -0.10 45.89
C VAL A 342 -1.06 -1.38 46.32
N PHE A 343 0.18 -1.54 45.88
CA PHE A 343 1.07 -2.64 46.25
C PHE A 343 2.51 -2.13 46.33
N GLU A 344 3.33 -2.87 47.07
CA GLU A 344 4.76 -2.59 47.20
C GLU A 344 5.55 -3.40 46.18
N VAL A 345 6.54 -2.76 45.57
CA VAL A 345 7.46 -3.32 44.61
C VAL A 345 8.87 -3.19 45.15
N GLU A 346 9.54 -4.32 45.29
CA GLU A 346 10.86 -4.44 45.89
C GLU A 346 11.95 -4.48 44.81
N PRO A 347 13.20 -4.14 45.15
CA PRO A 347 14.32 -4.34 44.23
C PRO A 347 14.44 -5.79 43.78
N GLY A 348 14.56 -6.01 42.48
CA GLY A 348 14.56 -7.33 41.83
C GLY A 348 13.21 -7.76 41.28
N ASP A 349 12.12 -7.12 41.69
CA ASP A 349 10.79 -7.41 41.14
C ASP A 349 10.69 -7.01 39.66
N ILE A 350 9.73 -7.61 38.97
CA ILE A 350 9.41 -7.33 37.57
C ILE A 350 7.91 -7.08 37.46
N VAL A 351 7.52 -6.02 36.79
CA VAL A 351 6.13 -5.73 36.40
C VAL A 351 5.99 -5.95 34.90
N VAL A 352 5.04 -6.79 34.50
CA VAL A 352 4.73 -7.09 33.10
C VAL A 352 3.29 -6.71 32.78
N LEU A 353 3.11 -5.87 31.77
CA LEU A 353 1.81 -5.54 31.18
C LEU A 353 1.78 -6.07 29.74
N TYR A 354 0.62 -6.54 29.28
CA TYR A 354 0.46 -7.06 27.93
C TYR A 354 -0.98 -6.90 27.43
N THR A 355 -1.17 -6.86 26.12
CA THR A 355 -2.49 -6.88 25.48
C THR A 355 -2.98 -8.29 25.24
N ASP A 356 -4.28 -8.41 25.00
CA ASP A 356 -4.96 -9.70 24.88
C ASP A 356 -4.50 -10.51 23.66
N GLY A 357 -3.89 -9.92 22.63
CA GLY A 357 -3.26 -10.67 21.55
C GLY A 357 -2.19 -11.67 22.01
N LEU A 358 -1.60 -11.48 23.20
CA LEU A 358 -0.69 -12.46 23.81
C LEU A 358 -1.44 -13.65 24.43
N THR A 359 -2.69 -13.45 24.83
CA THR A 359 -3.59 -14.43 25.45
C THR A 359 -4.65 -15.01 24.51
N ASP A 360 -4.80 -14.45 23.30
CA ASP A 360 -5.83 -14.82 22.32
C ASP A 360 -5.19 -15.53 21.13
N ALA A 361 -5.49 -16.83 20.95
CA ALA A 361 -4.81 -17.65 19.95
C ALA A 361 -5.53 -17.68 18.60
N SER A 362 -4.73 -17.78 17.53
CA SER A 362 -5.20 -18.40 16.29
C SER A 362 -5.41 -19.91 16.49
N PRO A 363 -6.35 -20.56 15.79
CA PRO A 363 -6.59 -21.99 15.93
C PRO A 363 -5.30 -22.83 15.81
N GLY A 364 -4.99 -23.60 16.87
CA GLY A 364 -3.82 -24.49 16.91
C GLY A 364 -2.52 -23.85 17.41
N GLN A 365 -2.56 -22.60 17.91
CA GLN A 365 -1.40 -21.93 18.51
C GLN A 365 -1.51 -21.84 20.03
N PRO A 366 -0.38 -21.83 20.76
CA PRO A 366 -0.38 -21.60 22.20
C PRO A 366 -0.77 -20.14 22.52
N THR A 367 -1.56 -19.94 23.57
CA THR A 367 -1.79 -18.65 24.20
C THR A 367 -0.94 -18.51 25.45
N LEU A 368 -0.64 -17.28 25.84
CA LEU A 368 -0.06 -17.03 27.15
C LEU A 368 -1.11 -17.31 28.24
N ASP A 369 -0.97 -18.45 28.90
CA ASP A 369 -1.62 -18.74 30.18
C ASP A 369 -0.60 -18.67 31.32
N SER A 370 -1.06 -18.92 32.56
CA SER A 370 -0.18 -18.84 33.72
C SER A 370 0.94 -19.88 33.72
N GLU A 371 0.75 -21.02 33.07
CA GLU A 371 1.77 -22.07 33.00
C GLU A 371 2.82 -21.72 31.94
N LEU A 372 2.40 -21.26 30.77
CA LEU A 372 3.29 -20.83 29.69
C LEU A 372 4.07 -19.58 30.11
N PHE A 373 3.44 -18.62 30.78
CA PHE A 373 4.12 -17.47 31.35
C PHE A 373 5.26 -17.93 32.27
N ARG A 374 4.95 -18.80 33.25
CA ARG A 374 5.95 -19.34 34.19
C ARG A 374 7.13 -19.98 33.47
N ARG A 375 6.86 -20.76 32.42
CA ARG A 375 7.92 -21.41 31.62
C ARG A 375 8.73 -20.41 30.81
N ALA A 376 8.10 -19.37 30.26
CA ALA A 376 8.74 -18.34 29.46
C ALA A 376 9.71 -17.50 30.30
N ILE A 377 9.33 -17.16 31.53
CA ILE A 377 10.19 -16.38 32.44
C ILE A 377 11.23 -17.25 33.17
N ALA A 378 11.06 -18.58 33.19
CA ALA A 378 11.97 -19.48 33.87
C ALA A 378 13.38 -19.40 33.28
N GLY A 379 14.34 -18.94 34.09
CA GLY A 379 15.74 -18.79 33.69
C GLY A 379 16.09 -17.47 33.02
N VAL A 380 15.12 -16.56 32.81
CA VAL A 380 15.36 -15.20 32.29
C VAL A 380 14.87 -14.10 33.24
N ALA A 381 14.31 -14.44 34.40
CA ALA A 381 13.87 -13.45 35.39
C ALA A 381 15.01 -12.53 35.89
N ASP A 382 16.25 -13.03 35.90
CA ASP A 382 17.43 -12.24 36.28
C ASP A 382 18.06 -11.47 35.10
N GLU A 383 17.49 -11.56 33.90
CA GLU A 383 17.98 -10.90 32.68
C GLU A 383 17.34 -9.52 32.47
N SER A 384 17.83 -8.76 31.49
CA SER A 384 17.26 -7.44 31.15
C SER A 384 15.75 -7.50 30.84
N ALA A 385 15.04 -6.40 31.07
CA ALA A 385 13.62 -6.25 30.71
C ALA A 385 13.38 -6.58 29.23
N ALA A 386 14.34 -6.25 28.36
CA ALA A 386 14.31 -6.57 26.94
C ALA A 386 14.32 -8.08 26.68
N THR A 387 15.19 -8.82 27.38
CA THR A 387 15.28 -10.28 27.25
C THR A 387 14.02 -10.97 27.77
N ILE A 388 13.44 -10.45 28.86
CA ILE A 388 12.16 -10.94 29.39
C ILE A 388 11.03 -10.72 28.38
N ALA A 389 10.93 -9.52 27.80
CA ALA A 389 9.91 -9.22 26.78
C ALA A 389 10.07 -10.12 25.53
N ASP A 390 11.30 -10.35 25.08
CA ASP A 390 11.59 -11.25 23.96
C ASP A 390 11.23 -12.71 24.27
N ALA A 391 11.49 -13.18 25.50
CA ALA A 391 11.13 -14.53 25.93
C ALA A 391 9.61 -14.74 25.96
N LEU A 392 8.84 -13.75 26.43
CA LEU A 392 7.38 -13.79 26.45
C LEU A 392 6.80 -13.86 25.02
N LEU A 393 7.34 -13.07 24.09
CA LEU A 393 6.94 -13.16 22.68
C LEU A 393 7.33 -14.50 22.05
N ALA A 394 8.54 -14.98 22.31
CA ALA A 394 9.03 -16.25 21.77
C ALA A 394 8.21 -17.45 22.27
N ALA A 395 7.58 -17.36 23.44
CA ALA A 395 6.74 -18.41 24.00
C ALA A 395 5.45 -18.63 23.20
N VAL A 396 4.90 -17.58 22.58
CA VAL A 396 3.69 -17.66 21.75
C VAL A 396 4.00 -17.74 20.24
N ALA A 397 5.20 -17.35 19.83
CA ALA A 397 5.62 -17.35 18.44
C ALA A 397 6.04 -18.75 17.94
N THR A 398 5.44 -19.20 16.84
CA THR A 398 5.87 -20.40 16.07
C THR A 398 6.51 -19.98 14.73
N ARG A 399 7.16 -20.92 14.02
CA ARG A 399 7.87 -20.65 12.75
C ARG A 399 7.00 -20.03 11.65
N THR A 400 5.68 -20.20 11.70
CA THR A 400 4.71 -19.67 10.73
C THR A 400 3.67 -18.76 11.39
N TRP A 401 4.03 -18.14 12.52
CA TRP A 401 3.10 -17.38 13.33
C TRP A 401 2.75 -16.03 12.69
N VAL A 402 1.45 -15.80 12.56
CA VAL A 402 0.85 -14.49 12.29
C VAL A 402 -0.12 -14.26 13.45
N PRO A 403 0.01 -13.16 14.21
CA PRO A 403 -0.91 -12.84 15.29
C PRO A 403 -2.34 -12.70 14.77
N ARG A 404 -3.33 -13.11 15.56
CA ARG A 404 -4.74 -12.87 15.25
C ARG A 404 -5.12 -11.41 15.51
N ASP A 405 -4.58 -10.87 16.60
CA ASP A 405 -4.70 -9.48 17.01
C ASP A 405 -3.31 -8.90 17.27
N ASP A 406 -3.21 -7.58 17.37
CA ASP A 406 -1.96 -6.92 17.70
C ASP A 406 -1.46 -7.37 19.08
N ILE A 407 -0.14 -7.28 19.27
CA ILE A 407 0.49 -7.67 20.54
C ILE A 407 1.39 -6.56 21.00
N ALA A 408 1.15 -6.08 22.21
CA ALA A 408 2.03 -5.22 22.97
C ALA A 408 2.45 -5.90 24.27
N VAL A 409 3.73 -5.79 24.60
CA VAL A 409 4.30 -6.23 25.89
C VAL A 409 5.14 -5.09 26.45
N LEU A 410 4.93 -4.71 27.70
CA LEU A 410 5.69 -3.69 28.43
C LEU A 410 6.22 -4.30 29.72
N VAL A 411 7.54 -4.27 29.90
CA VAL A 411 8.25 -4.86 31.04
C VAL A 411 9.01 -3.77 31.78
N ALA A 412 8.87 -3.75 33.11
CA ALA A 412 9.64 -2.93 34.02
C ALA A 412 10.34 -3.82 35.05
N ARG A 413 11.67 -3.80 35.08
CA ARG A 413 12.48 -4.53 36.07
C ARG A 413 13.14 -3.55 37.02
N PHE A 414 13.01 -3.80 38.32
CA PHE A 414 13.48 -2.88 39.35
C PHE A 414 14.89 -3.29 39.80
N GLY A 415 15.85 -2.39 39.65
CA GLY A 415 17.25 -2.65 40.00
C GLY A 415 17.46 -2.62 41.52
N ALA A 416 18.17 -3.62 42.04
CA ALA A 416 18.83 -3.50 43.34
C ALA A 416 20.12 -2.72 43.14
N ARG A 417 20.02 -1.38 43.02
CA ARG A 417 21.12 -0.40 43.00
C ARG A 417 22.44 -0.95 42.43
N LEU A 418 22.71 -0.71 41.14
CA LEU A 418 24.02 -0.99 40.58
C LEU A 418 25.09 -0.20 41.37
N ASP A 419 25.86 -0.89 42.20
CA ASP A 419 27.15 -0.40 42.69
C ASP A 419 28.07 -0.28 41.47
N VAL A 420 27.98 0.85 40.77
CA VAL A 420 29.10 1.31 39.93
C VAL A 420 30.10 1.94 40.89
N GLY A 421 30.99 1.10 41.42
CA GLY A 421 32.16 1.55 42.15
C GLY A 421 32.99 2.52 41.30
N PRO A 422 33.71 3.48 41.91
CA PRO A 422 34.58 4.38 41.17
C PRO A 422 35.80 3.59 40.67
N GLY A 423 36.02 3.59 39.35
CA GLY A 423 37.19 3.00 38.71
C GLY A 423 37.54 3.71 37.43
#